data_AF-A0A537FRY1-F1
#
_entry.id   AF-A0A537FRY1-F1
#
_cell.length_a   1.000
_cell.length_b   1.000
_cell.length_c   1.000
_cell.angle_alpha   90.00
_cell.angle_beta   90.00
_cell.angle_gamma   90.00
#
_symmetry.space_group_name_H-M   'P 1'
#
loop_
_entity.id
_entity.type
_entity.pdbx_description
1 polymer ?
#
loop_
_entity_poly.entity_id
_entity_poly.type
_entity_poly.pdbx_seq_one_letter_code
_entity_poly.pdbx_strand_id
1 'polypeptide(L)' 'TDQNKRYVMVVGEDNKAAYREITLGGTANGQRIVTSGLKPGERIIVNGLQRVRPGTLVAPQVASAS' A
#
# COMPACT_ATOMS: atom_id res chain seq x y z
N THR A 1 12.73 17.97 -8.80
CA THR A 1 12.31 16.74 -9.51
C THR A 1 11.78 15.76 -8.48
N ASP A 2 10.46 15.54 -8.45
CA ASP A 2 9.75 14.68 -7.49
C ASP A 2 10.00 13.16 -7.68
N GLN A 3 11.20 12.78 -8.11
CA GLN A 3 11.56 11.38 -8.38
C GLN A 3 11.69 10.52 -7.13
N ASN A 4 11.54 11.09 -5.92
CA ASN A 4 11.62 10.35 -4.67
C ASN A 4 10.26 10.02 -4.04
N LYS A 5 9.15 10.32 -4.74
CA LYS A 5 7.81 9.97 -4.27
C LYS A 5 7.62 8.46 -4.30
N ARG A 6 7.26 7.90 -3.14
CA ARG A 6 7.00 6.48 -2.97
C ARG A 6 5.49 6.27 -2.91
N TYR A 7 5.04 5.19 -3.52
CA TYR A 7 3.62 4.87 -3.59
C TYR A 7 3.39 3.43 -3.16
N VAL A 8 2.23 3.20 -2.56
CA VAL A 8 1.67 1.87 -2.32
C VAL A 8 0.30 1.78 -2.96
N MET A 9 -0.17 0.55 -3.20
CA MET A 9 -1.55 0.33 -3.60
C MET A 9 -2.39 0.09 -2.35
N VAL A 10 -3.38 0.94 -2.14
CA VAL A 10 -4.41 0.79 -1.11
C VAL A 10 -5.65 0.18 -1.74
N VAL A 11 -6.45 -0.51 -0.93
CA VAL A 11 -7.78 -0.99 -1.32
C VAL A 11 -8.82 -0.09 -0.67
N GLY A 12 -9.58 0.61 -1.50
CA GLY A 12 -10.71 1.44 -1.07
C GLY A 12 -11.87 0.62 -0.52
N GLU A 13 -12.85 1.30 0.06
CA GLU A 13 -14.09 0.68 0.56
C GLU A 13 -14.91 0.05 -0.57
N ASP A 14 -14.77 0.55 -1.78
CA ASP A 14 -15.35 -0.01 -3.02
C ASP A 14 -14.59 -1.24 -3.53
N ASN A 15 -13.63 -1.76 -2.75
CA ASN A 15 -12.72 -2.84 -3.09
C ASN A 15 -11.94 -2.59 -4.38
N LYS A 16 -11.64 -1.32 -4.71
CA LYS A 16 -10.75 -0.99 -5.83
C LYS A 16 -9.36 -0.61 -5.36
N ALA A 17 -8.37 -0.98 -6.15
CA ALA A 17 -7.00 -0.57 -5.93
C ALA A 17 -6.80 0.91 -6.32
N ALA A 18 -6.12 1.68 -5.47
CA ALA A 18 -5.74 3.06 -5.76
C ALA A 18 -4.29 3.31 -5.37
N TYR A 19 -3.61 4.20 -6.08
CA TYR A 19 -2.28 4.65 -5.66
C TYR A 19 -2.41 5.61 -4.48
N ARG A 20 -1.58 5.36 -3.46
CA ARG A 20 -1.41 6.26 -2.34
C ARG A 20 0.05 6.66 -2.23
N GLU A 21 0.30 7.96 -2.28
CA GLU A 21 1.63 8.50 -1.96
C GLU A 21 1.89 8.30 -0.46
N ILE A 22 3.08 7.80 -0.14
CA ILE A 22 3.52 7.58 1.22
C ILE A 22 4.90 8.18 1.46
N THR A 23 5.13 8.57 2.71
CA THR A 23 6.46 8.94 3.18
C THR A 23 7.07 7.77 3.92
N LEU A 24 8.26 7.36 3.48
CA LEU A 24 9.02 6.32 4.16
C LEU A 24 9.93 6.96 5.21
N GLY A 25 9.96 6.37 6.40
CA GLY A 25 10.92 6.66 7.46
C GLY A 25 12.11 5.70 7.43
N GLY A 26 12.65 5.40 8.62
CA GLY A 26 13.73 4.43 8.78
C GLY A 26 13.31 2.98 8.48
N THR A 27 14.23 2.06 8.76
CA THR A 27 13.96 0.62 8.73
C THR A 27 14.05 0.06 10.14
N ALA A 28 13.14 -0.85 10.48
CA ALA A 28 13.14 -1.58 11.75
C ALA A 28 12.81 -3.04 11.47
N ASN A 29 13.56 -3.97 12.07
CA ASN A 29 13.33 -5.42 11.95
C ASN A 29 13.22 -5.92 10.49
N GLY A 30 14.05 -5.38 9.59
CA GLY A 30 14.00 -5.73 8.16
C GLY A 30 12.80 -5.14 7.39
N GLN A 31 11.93 -4.38 8.05
CA GLN A 31 10.78 -3.71 7.45
C GLN A 31 11.04 -2.21 7.31
N ARG A 32 10.36 -1.58 6.34
CA ARG A 32 10.40 -0.14 6.14
C ARG A 32 9.24 0.52 6.88
N ILE A 33 9.55 1.52 7.69
CA ILE A 33 8.54 2.29 8.42
C ILE A 33 7.88 3.28 7.45
N VAL A 34 6.55 3.37 7.49
CA VAL A 34 5.78 4.42 6.81
C VAL A 34 5.44 5.49 7.84
N THR A 35 5.87 6.73 7.62
CA THR A 35 5.66 7.85 8.54
C THR A 35 4.42 8.67 8.21
N SER A 36 3.98 8.67 6.95
CA SER A 36 2.75 9.33 6.54
C SER A 36 2.18 8.76 5.24
N GLY A 37 0.91 9.08 4.97
CA GLY A 37 0.19 8.70 3.75
C GLY A 37 -0.76 7.52 3.92
N LEU A 38 -0.68 6.79 5.04
CA LEU A 38 -1.62 5.71 5.39
C LEU A 38 -2.34 6.03 6.71
N LYS A 39 -3.59 5.61 6.81
CA LYS A 39 -4.39 5.67 8.03
C LYS A 39 -4.47 4.30 8.69
N PRO A 40 -4.58 4.24 10.03
CA PRO A 40 -4.88 2.99 10.73
C PRO A 40 -6.13 2.32 10.16
N GLY A 41 -6.08 1.01 9.93
CA GLY A 41 -7.19 0.24 9.38
C GLY A 41 -7.29 0.22 7.85
N GLU A 42 -6.48 1.00 7.13
CA GLU A 42 -6.42 0.88 5.66
C GLU A 42 -5.80 -0.46 5.23
N ARG A 43 -6.37 -1.05 4.18
CA ARG A 43 -5.88 -2.28 3.57
C ARG A 43 -4.93 -1.93 2.43
N ILE A 44 -3.74 -2.53 2.42
CA ILE A 44 -2.74 -2.36 1.36
C ILE A 44 -2.49 -3.68 0.62
N ILE A 45 -2.08 -3.58 -0.63
CA ILE A 45 -1.72 -4.72 -1.46
C ILE A 45 -0.22 -4.98 -1.32
N VAL A 46 0.14 -6.07 -0.67
CA VAL A 46 1.54 -6.50 -0.47
C VAL A 46 2.00 -7.58 -1.44
N ASN A 47 1.06 -8.29 -2.07
CA ASN A 47 1.32 -9.38 -3.01
C ASN A 47 0.48 -9.19 -4.28
N GLY A 48 1.00 -9.62 -5.43
CA GLY A 48 0.25 -9.61 -6.69
C GLY A 48 0.21 -8.28 -7.44
N LEU A 49 1.01 -7.28 -7.05
CA LEU A 49 1.10 -5.95 -7.69
C LEU A 49 1.32 -6.01 -9.20
N GLN A 50 1.97 -7.07 -9.71
CA GLN A 50 2.19 -7.27 -11.16
C GLN A 50 0.90 -7.36 -12.00
N ARG A 51 -0.24 -7.68 -11.37
CA ARG A 51 -1.54 -7.83 -12.06
C ARG A 51 -2.54 -6.75 -11.69
N VAL A 52 -2.26 -5.93 -10.69
CA VAL A 52 -3.20 -4.93 -10.17
C VAL A 52 -2.90 -3.58 -10.81
N ARG A 53 -3.94 -2.94 -11.34
CA ARG A 53 -3.90 -1.56 -11.83
C ARG A 53 -4.83 -0.68 -10.99
N PRO A 54 -4.62 0.64 -10.94
CA PRO A 54 -5.59 1.54 -10.32
C PRO A 54 -6.98 1.34 -10.92
N GLY A 55 -8.01 1.33 -10.08
CA GLY A 55 -9.40 1.07 -10.47
C GLY A 55 -9.74 -0.39 -10.69
N THR A 56 -8.78 -1.32 -10.61
CA THR A 56 -9.06 -2.76 -10.63
C THR A 56 -9.80 -3.15 -9.36
N LEU A 57 -10.94 -3.85 -9.51
CA LEU A 57 -11.62 -4.50 -8.41
C LEU A 57 -10.72 -5.63 -7.89
N VAL A 58 -10.39 -5.58 -6.62
CA VAL A 58 -9.57 -6.58 -5.94
C VAL A 58 -10.43 -7.30 -4.91
N ALA A 59 -10.18 -8.60 -4.72
CA ALA A 59 -10.73 -9.36 -3.61
C ALA A 59 -9.62 -9.52 -2.57
N PRO A 60 -9.54 -8.67 -1.53
CA PRO A 60 -8.42 -8.70 -0.60
C PRO A 60 -8.53 -9.93 0.27
N GLN A 61 -7.52 -10.80 0.22
CA GLN A 61 -7.32 -11.79 1.27
C GLN A 61 -6.50 -11.12 2.38
N VAL A 62 -7.02 -11.15 3.61
CA VAL A 62 -6.29 -10.61 4.77
C VAL A 62 -5.03 -11.46 4.94
N ALA A 63 -3.88 -10.92 4.58
CA ALA A 63 -2.61 -11.55 4.88
C ALA A 63 -2.39 -11.39 6.40
N SER A 64 -2.42 -12.49 7.14
CA SER A 64 -2.00 -12.49 8.54
C SER A 64 -0.51 -12.18 8.59
N ALA A 65 -0.14 -11.11 9.28
CA ALA A 65 1.24 -10.88 9.67
C ALA A 65 1.56 -11.86 10.80
N SER A 66 2.50 -12.79 10.55
CA SER A 66 3.08 -13.69 11.57
C SER A 66 4.30 -13.05 12.20
#